data_AF-A0A0N4YWM9-F1
#
_entry.id   AF-A0A0N4YWM9-F1
#
_cell.length_a   1.000
_cell.length_b   1.000
_cell.length_c   1.000
_cell.angle_alpha   90.00
_cell.angle_beta   90.00
_cell.angle_gamma   90.00
#
_symmetry.space_group_name_H-M   'P 1'
#
loop_
_entity.id
_entity.type
_entity.pdbx_description
1 polymer ?
#
loop_
_entity_poly.entity_id
_entity_poly.type
_entity_poly.pdbx_seq_one_letter_code
_entity_poly.pdbx_strand_id
1 'polypeptide(L)'
;MGEQIDRHLLRRLMELRLRVQAEGTVEDDDLREVMGAFSSLDLTNDSPIRRSLVLLLENISRRLWISSKSASFLKNGIERQFVNCVLKKIGSQLEILQFPGQ
;
A
#
# COMPACT_ATOMS: atom_id res chain seq x y z
N MET A 1 -6.55 -12.13 -21.17
CA MET A 1 -6.15 -10.72 -20.95
C MET A 1 -5.94 -10.38 -19.47
N GLY A 2 -6.80 -10.82 -18.53
CA GLY A 2 -6.63 -10.54 -17.08
C GLY A 2 -5.33 -11.09 -16.45
N GLU A 3 -4.97 -12.35 -16.72
CA GLU A 3 -3.79 -12.98 -16.09
C GLU A 3 -2.44 -12.32 -16.42
N GLN A 4 -2.34 -11.64 -17.56
CA GLN A 4 -1.09 -11.00 -18.00
C GLN A 4 -0.86 -9.68 -17.26
N ILE A 5 -1.95 -8.96 -16.96
CA ILE A 5 -1.95 -7.72 -16.17
C ILE A 5 -1.58 -8.05 -14.71
N ASP A 6 -2.13 -9.14 -14.16
CA ASP A 6 -1.83 -9.58 -12.79
C ASP A 6 -0.37 -10.01 -12.60
N ARG A 7 0.23 -10.69 -13.60
CA ARG A 7 1.66 -11.07 -13.54
C ARG A 7 2.58 -9.86 -13.60
N HIS A 8 2.25 -8.86 -14.42
CA HIS A 8 3.05 -7.65 -14.53
C HIS A 8 3.01 -6.84 -13.22
N LEU A 9 1.81 -6.66 -12.67
CA LEU A 9 1.61 -5.99 -11.37
C LEU A 9 2.33 -6.73 -10.24
N LEU A 10 2.19 -8.06 -10.15
CA LEU A 10 2.87 -8.85 -9.12
C LEU A 10 4.38 -8.70 -9.19
N ARG A 11 4.97 -8.79 -10.38
CA ARG A 11 6.41 -8.61 -10.57
C ARG A 11 6.85 -7.23 -10.12
N ARG A 12 6.11 -6.19 -10.51
CA ARG A 12 6.43 -4.81 -10.16
C ARG A 12 6.36 -4.56 -8.65
N LEU A 13 5.33 -5.09 -7.97
CA LEU A 13 5.21 -5.04 -6.52
C LEU A 13 6.36 -5.81 -5.81
N MET A 14 6.80 -6.93 -6.36
CA MET A 14 7.95 -7.67 -5.83
C MET A 14 9.26 -6.88 -5.97
N GLU A 15 9.50 -6.27 -7.13
CA GLU A 15 10.68 -5.42 -7.39
C GLU A 15 10.71 -4.23 -6.42
N LEU A 16 9.56 -3.55 -6.28
CA LEU A 16 9.42 -2.43 -5.35
C LEU A 16 9.64 -2.89 -3.91
N ARG A 17 9.09 -4.03 -3.49
CA ARG A 17 9.32 -4.60 -2.17
C ARG A 17 10.80 -4.89 -1.91
N LEU A 18 11.50 -5.50 -2.86
CA LEU A 18 12.93 -5.79 -2.71
C LEU A 18 13.75 -4.50 -2.55
N ARG A 19 13.45 -3.47 -3.35
CA ARG A 19 14.11 -2.16 -3.23
C ARG A 19 13.85 -1.52 -1.86
N VAL A 20 12.62 -1.54 -1.38
CA VAL A 20 12.26 -0.99 -0.05
C VAL A 20 12.86 -1.82 1.09
N GLN A 21 13.01 -3.14 0.93
CA GLN A 21 13.72 -3.96 1.92
C GLN A 21 15.22 -3.66 1.96
N ALA A 22 15.82 -3.37 0.81
CA ALA A 22 17.24 -3.00 0.68
C ALA A 22 17.52 -1.52 0.98
N GLU A 23 16.68 -0.85 1.78
CA GLU A 23 16.86 0.56 2.16
C GLU A 23 16.81 1.58 0.99
N GLY A 24 16.45 1.15 -0.22
CA GLY A 24 16.34 2.04 -1.38
C GLY A 24 15.21 3.07 -1.25
N THR A 25 15.34 4.21 -1.94
CA THR A 25 14.38 5.32 -1.91
C THR A 25 12.99 4.90 -2.40
N VAL A 26 11.95 5.44 -1.75
CA VAL A 26 10.56 5.37 -2.20
C VAL A 26 10.23 6.71 -2.83
N GLU A 27 9.84 6.70 -4.09
CA GLU A 27 9.49 7.89 -4.87
C GLU A 27 7.97 8.11 -4.88
N ASP A 28 7.54 9.33 -5.21
CA ASP A 28 6.12 9.69 -5.32
C ASP A 28 5.34 8.77 -6.27
N ASP A 29 5.96 8.38 -7.39
CA ASP A 29 5.33 7.49 -8.37
C ASP A 29 5.14 6.08 -7.82
N ASP A 30 6.05 5.60 -6.96
CA ASP A 30 5.89 4.33 -6.27
C ASP A 30 4.68 4.39 -5.33
N LEU A 31 4.50 5.50 -4.61
CA LEU A 31 3.35 5.69 -3.72
C LEU A 31 2.04 5.74 -4.50
N ARG A 32 2.01 6.41 -5.66
CA ARG A 32 0.85 6.41 -6.56
C ARG A 32 0.51 5.02 -7.06
N GLU A 33 1.51 4.26 -7.49
CA GLU A 33 1.34 2.90 -7.99
C GLU A 33 0.77 1.98 -6.90
N VAL A 34 1.36 2.01 -5.71
CA VAL A 34 0.93 1.19 -4.56
C VAL A 34 -0.47 1.56 -4.08
N MET A 35 -0.80 2.86 -4.01
CA MET A 35 -2.16 3.31 -3.68
C MET A 35 -3.19 2.84 -4.72
N GLY A 36 -2.84 2.90 -6.01
CA GLY A 36 -3.69 2.42 -7.09
C GLY A 36 -3.99 0.93 -6.94
N ALA A 37 -2.93 0.12 -6.81
CA ALA A 37 -3.05 -1.32 -6.62
C ALA A 37 -3.86 -1.68 -5.37
N PHE A 38 -3.64 -0.97 -4.26
CA PHE A 38 -4.30 -1.24 -2.98
C PHE A 38 -5.78 -0.85 -2.99
N SER A 39 -6.12 0.24 -3.67
CA SER A 39 -7.51 0.68 -3.82
C SER A 39 -8.35 -0.34 -4.58
N SER A 40 -7.78 -0.96 -5.63
CA SER A 40 -8.43 -2.01 -6.42
C SER A 40 -8.42 -3.39 -5.78
N LEU A 41 -7.59 -3.62 -4.76
CA LEU A 41 -7.43 -4.92 -4.14
C LEU A 41 -8.63 -5.28 -3.26
N ASP A 42 -9.11 -6.50 -3.41
CA ASP A 42 -10.00 -7.15 -2.43
C ASP A 42 -9.16 -7.70 -1.28
N LEU A 43 -9.39 -7.18 -0.08
CA LEU A 43 -8.66 -7.58 1.13
C LEU A 43 -9.18 -8.89 1.73
N THR A 44 -10.37 -9.34 1.34
CA THR A 44 -10.97 -10.57 1.85
C THR A 44 -10.40 -11.83 1.21
N ASN A 45 -9.94 -11.74 -0.04
CA ASN A 45 -9.37 -12.86 -0.78
C ASN A 45 -7.85 -13.02 -0.56
N ASP A 46 -7.40 -14.21 -0.16
CA ASP A 46 -5.98 -14.49 0.09
C ASP A 46 -5.23 -14.84 -1.19
N SER A 47 -4.60 -13.84 -1.79
CA SER A 47 -3.78 -13.98 -3.00
C SER A 47 -2.31 -13.61 -2.77
N PRO A 48 -1.37 -14.14 -3.58
CA PRO A 48 0.03 -13.71 -3.55
C PRO A 48 0.21 -12.20 -3.78
N ILE A 49 -0.67 -11.58 -4.57
CA ILE A 49 -0.72 -10.13 -4.81
C ILE A 49 -1.10 -9.42 -3.51
N ARG A 50 -2.15 -9.87 -2.81
CA ARG A 50 -2.55 -9.30 -1.52
C ARG A 50 -1.41 -9.33 -0.52
N ARG A 51 -0.80 -10.50 -0.31
CA ARG A 51 0.30 -10.67 0.65
C ARG A 51 1.49 -9.77 0.29
N SER A 52 1.87 -9.71 -0.98
CA SER A 52 2.98 -8.87 -1.44
C SER A 52 2.70 -7.39 -1.22
N LEU A 53 1.49 -6.95 -1.52
CA LEU A 53 1.07 -5.55 -1.35
C LEU A 53 0.98 -5.16 0.12
N VAL A 54 0.42 -6.00 0.99
CA VAL A 54 0.34 -5.74 2.43
C VAL A 54 1.73 -5.61 3.07
N LEU A 55 2.66 -6.50 2.73
CA LEU A 55 4.04 -6.42 3.22
C LEU A 55 4.76 -5.16 2.72
N LEU A 56 4.47 -4.73 1.48
CA LEU A 56 5.01 -3.49 0.95
C LEU A 56 4.44 -2.27 1.68
N LEU A 57 3.12 -2.24 1.92
CA LEU A 57 2.46 -1.19 2.70
C LEU A 57 3.02 -1.08 4.12
N GLU A 58 3.26 -2.21 4.78
CA GLU A 58 3.87 -2.24 6.12
C GLU A 58 5.25 -1.59 6.11
N ASN A 59 6.10 -1.96 5.14
CA ASN A 59 7.45 -1.41 5.02
C ASN A 59 7.46 0.10 4.74
N ILE A 60 6.61 0.56 3.80
CA ILE A 60 6.47 1.99 3.48
C ILE A 60 5.96 2.75 4.71
N SER A 61 4.92 2.25 5.37
CA SER A 61 4.33 2.88 6.57
C SER A 61 5.35 2.98 7.71
N ARG A 62 6.13 1.91 7.94
CA ARG A 62 7.19 1.90 8.96
C ARG A 62 8.25 2.96 8.69
N ARG A 63 8.69 3.10 7.43
CA ARG A 63 9.67 4.12 7.04
C ARG A 63 9.12 5.53 7.21
N LEU A 64 7.92 5.79 6.71
CA LEU A 64 7.26 7.10 6.87
C LEU A 64 7.11 7.47 8.35
N TRP A 65 6.78 6.50 9.21
CA TRP A 65 6.71 6.70 10.65
C TRP A 65 8.07 7.09 11.26
N ILE A 66 9.15 6.39 10.91
CA ILE A 66 10.51 6.70 11.38
C ILE A 66 10.94 8.11 10.91
N SER A 67 10.67 8.45 9.65
CA SER A 67 10.95 9.78 9.08
C SER A 67 10.10 10.89 9.72
N SER A 68 8.85 10.61 10.08
CA SER A 68 7.97 11.57 10.76
C SER A 68 8.34 11.84 12.22
N LYS A 69 9.04 10.91 12.89
CA LYS A 69 9.58 11.14 14.23
C LYS A 69 10.72 12.15 14.25
N SER A 70 11.34 12.39 13.10
CA SER A 70 12.51 13.27 12.93
C SER A 70 12.16 14.63 12.31
N ALA A 71 10.97 14.80 11.73
CA ALA A 71 10.48 16.08 11.19
C ALA A 71 8.94 16.15 11.19
N SER A 72 8.37 17.36 11.25
CA SER A 72 6.91 17.63 11.14
C SER A 72 6.36 17.38 9.72
N PHE A 73 6.61 16.18 9.20
CA PHE A 73 6.85 15.90 7.78
C PHE A 73 5.59 15.69 6.93
N LEU A 74 4.42 15.47 7.52
CA LEU A 74 3.19 15.24 6.74
C LEU A 74 2.49 16.56 6.36
N LYS A 75 3.23 17.52 5.80
CA LYS A 75 2.64 18.74 5.20
C LYS A 75 2.17 18.43 3.77
N ASN A 76 0.89 18.10 3.62
CA ASN A 76 0.13 18.05 2.34
C ASN A 76 0.75 17.28 1.15
N GLY A 77 1.78 16.46 1.35
CA GLY A 77 2.45 15.66 0.32
C GLY A 77 1.74 14.34 -0.03
N ILE A 78 2.30 13.63 -1.02
CA ILE A 78 1.81 12.33 -1.50
C ILE A 78 1.80 11.27 -0.38
N GLU A 79 2.69 11.39 0.61
CA GLU A 79 2.80 10.51 1.77
C GLU A 79 1.56 10.63 2.67
N ARG A 80 0.99 11.83 2.81
CA ARG A 80 -0.27 12.03 3.54
C ARG A 80 -1.43 11.39 2.79
N GLN A 81 -1.46 11.49 1.46
CA GLN A 81 -2.46 10.82 0.64
C GLN A 81 -2.35 9.30 0.78
N PHE A 82 -1.13 8.77 0.78
CA PHE A 82 -0.84 7.37 1.03
C PHE A 82 -1.39 6.90 2.37
N VAL A 83 -1.07 7.59 3.47
CA VAL A 83 -1.59 7.24 4.80
C VAL A 83 -3.12 7.28 4.83
N ASN A 84 -3.73 8.32 4.26
CA ASN A 84 -5.19 8.43 4.19
C ASN A 84 -5.83 7.30 3.37
N CYS A 85 -5.22 6.93 2.24
CA CYS A 85 -5.65 5.81 1.41
C CYS A 85 -5.64 4.49 2.21
N VAL A 86 -4.55 4.24 2.93
CA VAL A 86 -4.40 3.05 3.77
C VAL A 86 -5.46 2.99 4.85
N LEU A 87 -5.61 4.08 5.62
CA LEU A 87 -6.59 4.17 6.71
C LEU A 87 -8.02 4.02 6.21
N LYS A 88 -8.39 4.70 5.11
CA LYS A 88 -9.75 4.65 4.56
C LYS A 88 -10.12 3.23 4.13
N LYS A 89 -9.24 2.55 3.37
CA LYS A 89 -9.53 1.21 2.87
C LYS A 89 -9.65 0.20 4.02
N ILE A 90 -8.75 0.23 5.00
CA ILE A 90 -8.82 -0.65 6.18
C ILE A 90 -10.08 -0.34 7.00
N GLY A 91 -10.35 0.94 7.27
CA GLY A 91 -11.53 1.38 8.02
C GLY A 91 -12.83 0.90 7.39
N SER A 92 -13.03 1.13 6.08
CA SER A 92 -14.22 0.66 5.38
C SER A 92 -14.36 -0.87 5.38
N GLN A 93 -13.26 -1.61 5.33
CA GLN A 93 -13.32 -3.08 5.42
C GLN A 93 -13.67 -3.57 6.83
N LEU A 94 -13.17 -2.89 7.86
CA LEU A 94 -13.55 -3.18 9.24
C LEU A 94 -15.04 -2.88 9.47
N GLU A 95 -15.56 -1.77 8.93
CA GLU A 95 -16.99 -1.45 8.98
C GLU A 95 -17.84 -2.56 8.34
N ILE A 96 -17.48 -3.04 7.15
CA ILE A 96 -18.19 -4.15 6.48
C ILE A 96 -18.17 -5.42 7.33
N LEU A 97 -17.03 -5.75 7.94
CA LEU A 97 -16.90 -6.95 8.77
C LEU A 97 -17.63 -6.84 10.11
N GLN A 98 -17.69 -5.64 10.70
CA GLN A 98 -18.34 -5.39 11.99
C GLN A 98 -19.85 -5.19 11.86
N PHE A 99 -20.32 -4.70 10.71
CA PHE A 99 -21.73 -4.40 10.44
C PHE A 99 -22.21 -5.02 9.12
N PRO A 100 -22.19 -6.37 8.98
CA PRO A 100 -22.64 -7.02 7.76
C PRO A 100 -24.16 -6.78 7.55
N GLY A 101 -24.52 -6.01 6.51
CA GLY A 101 -25.91 -5.77 6.10
C GLY A 101 -26.41 -4.32 6.20
N GLN A 102 -25.53 -3.35 6.47
CA GLN A 102 -25.80 -1.91 6.26
C GLN A 102 -25.29 -1.42 4.90
#